data_AF-A0A561B3P7-F1
#
_entry.id   AF-A0A561B3P7-F1
#
_cell.length_a   1.000
_cell.length_b   1.000
_cell.length_c   1.000
_cell.angle_alpha   90.00
_cell.angle_beta   90.00
_cell.angle_gamma   90.00
#
_symmetry.space_group_name_H-M   'P 1'
#
loop_
_entity.id
_entity.type
_entity.pdbx_description
1 polymer ?
#
loop_
_entity_poly.entity_id
_entity_poly.type
_entity_poly.pdbx_seq_one_letter_code
_entity_poly.pdbx_strand_id
1 'polypeptide(L)'
;MARRSRASTAEDLMDLVALLPWWAGISLALLSYFILHAVASAPLVLSGARQDVGQLVTSSLWRGLAYAGQFILPFICAIGALASALHRRSRRALVDSATKSKAADALEEMTWRQFELLVGEGFRRQGYTVSETGGGGADGGIDLVLGKGGERFFVQCKQWKAFKVGVTVVRELYGVMAAGGATGGFVVTSGRFTQEAVTFASGRNIQLIDGQALLELIRDGRTARRSEGTHRARPLASDAAPLSDTPSCPLCTGSMVRRIARRGSSVGNSFWGCSTYPSCGGTRPV
;
A
#
# COMPACT_ATOMS: atom_id res chain seq x y z
N MET A 1 24.29 -1.64 16.68
CA MET A 1 24.08 -2.92 17.40
C MET A 1 22.83 -2.79 18.25
N ALA A 2 21.69 -3.31 17.78
CA ALA A 2 20.44 -3.29 18.53
C ALA A 2 20.31 -4.56 19.36
N ARG A 3 20.12 -4.38 20.67
CA ARG A 3 20.01 -5.44 21.68
C ARG A 3 18.69 -6.17 21.51
N ARG A 4 18.70 -7.29 20.78
CA ARG A 4 17.56 -8.21 20.64
C ARG A 4 17.31 -8.85 22.00
N SER A 5 16.30 -8.35 22.74
CA SER A 5 15.83 -9.01 23.95
C SER A 5 15.37 -10.42 23.58
N ARG A 6 15.79 -11.42 24.35
CA ARG A 6 15.35 -12.80 24.20
C ARG A 6 13.82 -12.84 24.36
N ALA A 7 13.10 -12.88 23.24
CA ALA A 7 11.69 -13.23 23.24
C ALA A 7 11.56 -14.65 23.80
N SER A 8 10.56 -14.86 24.65
CA SER A 8 10.30 -16.18 25.22
C SER A 8 9.90 -17.13 24.09
N THR A 9 10.36 -18.38 24.11
CA THR A 9 9.97 -19.41 23.12
C THR A 9 8.45 -19.55 22.93
N ALA A 10 7.66 -19.14 23.93
CA ALA A 10 6.20 -19.10 23.86
C ALA A 10 5.65 -17.90 23.07
N GLU A 11 6.32 -16.76 23.09
CA GLU A 11 5.95 -15.56 22.30
C GLU A 11 6.21 -15.80 20.81
N ASP A 12 7.38 -16.36 20.48
CA ASP A 12 7.72 -16.73 19.10
C ASP A 12 6.72 -17.76 18.52
N LEU A 13 6.25 -18.71 19.36
CA LEU A 13 5.24 -19.68 18.95
C LEU A 13 3.86 -19.03 18.75
N MET A 14 3.48 -18.08 19.60
CA MET A 14 2.23 -17.33 19.46
C MET A 14 2.20 -16.47 18.19
N ASP A 15 3.30 -15.78 17.88
CA ASP A 15 3.42 -14.96 16.67
C ASP A 15 3.36 -15.81 15.40
N LEU A 16 3.98 -16.99 15.42
CA LEU A 16 3.97 -17.94 14.30
C LEU A 16 2.58 -18.55 14.09
N VAL A 17 1.83 -18.82 15.17
CA VAL A 17 0.42 -19.26 15.12
C VAL A 17 -0.51 -18.13 14.65
N ALA A 18 -0.22 -16.87 14.98
CA ALA A 18 -1.02 -15.72 14.54
C ALA A 18 -0.93 -15.48 13.01
N LEU A 19 0.16 -15.90 12.36
CA LEU A 19 0.35 -15.86 10.91
C LEU A 19 -0.48 -16.91 10.15
N LEU A 20 -0.92 -17.98 10.84
CA LEU A 20 -1.71 -19.05 10.24
C LEU A 20 -3.18 -18.64 10.07
N PRO A 21 -3.88 -19.19 9.07
CA PRO A 21 -5.33 -19.03 8.95
C PRO A 21 -6.04 -19.50 10.23
N TRP A 22 -7.07 -18.77 10.67
CA TRP A 22 -7.81 -19.08 11.90
C TRP A 22 -8.28 -20.56 12.00
N TRP A 23 -8.63 -21.18 10.87
CA TRP A 23 -9.03 -22.59 10.82
C TRP A 23 -7.85 -23.55 11.08
N ALA A 24 -6.64 -23.18 10.68
CA ALA A 24 -5.42 -23.94 10.94
C ALA A 24 -5.02 -23.84 12.44
N GLY A 25 -5.23 -22.68 13.07
CA GLY A 25 -5.05 -22.52 14.51
C GLY A 25 -6.01 -23.38 15.34
N ILE A 26 -7.29 -23.45 14.95
CA ILE A 26 -8.27 -24.35 15.57
C ILE A 26 -7.88 -25.82 15.37
N SER A 27 -7.45 -26.18 14.17
CA SER A 27 -7.04 -27.56 13.86
C SER A 27 -5.83 -27.98 14.69
N LEU A 28 -4.84 -27.10 14.85
CA LEU A 28 -3.65 -27.34 15.67
C LEU A 28 -3.99 -27.47 17.16
N ALA A 29 -4.93 -26.66 17.66
CA ALA A 29 -5.42 -26.75 19.05
C ALA A 29 -6.09 -28.12 19.32
N LEU A 30 -6.96 -28.57 18.42
CA LEU A 30 -7.63 -29.87 18.52
C LEU A 30 -6.62 -31.02 18.43
N LEU A 31 -5.69 -30.95 17.48
CA LEU A 31 -4.66 -31.98 17.29
C LEU A 31 -3.76 -32.10 18.53
N SER A 32 -3.32 -30.97 19.06
CA SER A 32 -2.51 -30.94 20.29
C SER A 32 -3.26 -31.50 21.49
N TYR A 33 -4.56 -31.17 21.65
CA TYR A 33 -5.38 -31.71 22.72
C TYR A 33 -5.53 -33.23 22.61
N PHE A 34 -5.89 -33.75 21.44
CA PHE A 34 -6.10 -35.18 21.23
C PHE A 34 -4.82 -36.00 21.42
N ILE A 35 -3.67 -35.51 20.94
CA ILE A 35 -2.37 -36.20 21.10
C ILE A 35 -1.97 -36.24 22.59
N LEU A 36 -2.04 -35.10 23.29
CA LEU A 36 -1.68 -35.04 24.71
C LEU A 36 -2.64 -35.83 25.58
N HIS A 37 -3.94 -35.80 25.26
CA HIS A 37 -4.96 -36.58 25.96
C HIS A 37 -4.79 -38.09 25.77
N ALA A 38 -4.40 -38.54 24.56
CA ALA A 38 -4.10 -39.94 24.30
C ALA A 38 -2.85 -40.43 25.08
N VAL A 39 -1.83 -39.58 25.21
CA VAL A 39 -0.62 -39.89 26.01
C VAL A 39 -0.93 -39.87 27.51
N ALA A 40 -1.78 -38.95 27.97
CA ALA A 40 -2.19 -38.84 29.37
C ALA A 40 -3.13 -39.97 29.81
N SER A 41 -4.01 -40.44 28.93
CA SER A 41 -4.96 -41.55 29.20
C SER A 41 -4.36 -42.94 28.95
N ALA A 42 -3.13 -43.03 28.44
CA ALA A 42 -2.46 -44.31 28.25
C ALA A 42 -2.28 -45.03 29.60
N PRO A 43 -2.82 -46.26 29.77
CA PRO A 43 -2.75 -46.99 31.03
C PRO A 43 -1.30 -47.27 31.42
N LEU A 44 -1.03 -47.30 32.73
CA LEU A 44 0.27 -47.69 33.28
C LEU A 44 0.55 -49.15 32.95
N VAL A 45 1.43 -49.40 31.98
CA VAL A 45 1.97 -50.74 31.73
C VAL A 45 2.99 -51.03 32.83
N LEU A 46 2.53 -51.66 33.92
CA LEU A 46 3.38 -52.25 34.95
C LEU A 46 3.98 -53.54 34.40
N SER A 47 4.97 -53.42 33.52
CA SER A 47 5.79 -54.55 33.10
C SER A 47 6.71 -54.93 34.25
N GLY A 48 6.44 -56.10 34.86
CA GLY A 48 7.26 -56.69 35.90
C GLY A 48 8.63 -57.12 35.36
N ALA A 49 9.60 -56.21 35.36
CA ALA A 49 11.02 -56.52 35.29
C ALA A 49 11.81 -55.29 35.75
N ARG A 50 12.50 -55.43 36.89
CA ARG A 50 13.53 -54.53 37.47
C ARG A 50 13.51 -53.09 36.90
N GLN A 51 12.56 -52.28 37.38
CA GLN A 51 12.45 -50.89 36.95
C GLN A 51 13.52 -50.02 37.64
N ASP A 52 14.33 -49.35 36.83
CA ASP A 52 15.24 -48.31 37.28
C ASP A 52 14.44 -47.16 37.89
N VAL A 53 14.67 -46.85 39.17
CA VAL A 53 13.90 -45.84 39.93
C VAL A 53 13.96 -44.46 39.23
N GLY A 54 15.04 -44.18 38.50
CA GLY A 54 15.19 -42.98 37.67
C GLY A 54 14.21 -42.89 36.49
N GLN A 55 13.84 -44.00 35.85
CA GLN A 55 12.83 -44.01 34.77
C GLN A 55 11.41 -43.78 35.30
N LEU A 56 11.11 -44.23 36.52
CA LEU A 56 9.81 -43.98 37.17
C LEU A 56 9.64 -42.50 37.55
N VAL A 57 10.68 -41.87 38.11
CA VAL A 57 10.64 -40.45 38.47
C VAL A 57 10.52 -39.56 37.24
N THR A 58 11.31 -39.82 36.19
CA THR A 58 11.26 -39.03 34.95
C THR A 58 9.94 -39.19 34.19
N SER A 59 9.38 -40.40 34.12
CA SER A 59 8.08 -40.64 33.47
C SER A 59 6.91 -40.02 34.23
N SER A 60 6.97 -39.98 35.56
CA SER A 60 5.96 -39.34 36.41
C SER A 60 5.97 -37.81 36.29
N LEU A 61 7.17 -37.20 36.24
CA LEU A 61 7.34 -35.77 35.98
C LEU A 61 6.87 -35.38 34.57
N TRP A 62 7.21 -36.18 33.55
CA TRP A 62 6.79 -35.95 32.16
C TRP A 62 5.27 -36.05 32.00
N ARG A 63 4.63 -37.02 32.69
CA ARG A 63 3.17 -37.14 32.73
C ARG A 63 2.49 -35.96 33.45
N GLY A 64 3.06 -35.47 34.55
CA GLY A 64 2.56 -34.28 35.23
C GLY A 64 2.62 -33.03 34.33
N LEU A 65 3.73 -32.86 33.60
CA LEU A 65 3.88 -31.78 32.62
C LEU A 65 2.89 -31.92 31.45
N ALA A 66 2.68 -33.15 30.95
CA ALA A 66 1.72 -33.44 29.89
C ALA A 66 0.27 -33.18 30.34
N TYR A 67 -0.07 -33.48 31.59
CA TYR A 67 -1.40 -33.24 32.16
C TYR A 67 -1.73 -31.74 32.29
N ALA A 68 -0.73 -30.92 32.64
CA ALA A 68 -0.86 -29.47 32.63
C ALA A 68 -0.86 -28.91 31.20
N GLY A 69 0.00 -29.44 30.32
CA GLY A 69 0.13 -29.04 28.93
C GLY A 69 -1.13 -29.29 28.08
N GLN A 70 -1.93 -30.29 28.42
CA GLN A 70 -3.15 -30.65 27.67
C GLN A 70 -4.19 -29.51 27.61
N PHE A 71 -4.20 -28.61 28.59
CA PHE A 71 -5.14 -27.48 28.62
C PHE A 71 -4.46 -26.16 28.21
N ILE A 72 -3.19 -25.98 28.59
CA ILE A 72 -2.46 -24.74 28.33
C ILE A 72 -2.20 -24.55 26.84
N LEU A 73 -1.73 -25.58 26.13
CA LEU A 73 -1.37 -25.46 24.71
C LEU A 73 -2.59 -25.19 23.80
N PRO A 74 -3.72 -25.92 23.95
CA PRO A 74 -4.92 -25.64 23.17
C PRO A 74 -5.55 -24.30 23.49
N PHE A 75 -5.46 -23.84 24.75
CA PHE A 75 -5.97 -22.53 25.15
C PHE A 75 -5.17 -21.39 24.50
N ILE A 76 -3.83 -21.49 24.47
CA ILE A 76 -2.96 -20.54 23.76
C ILE A 76 -3.28 -20.52 22.25
N CYS A 77 -3.40 -21.70 21.63
CA CYS A 77 -3.73 -21.80 20.21
C CYS A 77 -5.13 -21.24 19.89
N ALA A 78 -6.12 -21.45 20.78
CA ALA A 78 -7.47 -20.92 20.62
C ALA A 78 -7.50 -19.38 20.74
N ILE A 79 -6.75 -18.81 21.69
CA ILE A 79 -6.59 -17.35 21.82
C ILE A 79 -5.92 -16.77 20.56
N GLY A 80 -4.86 -17.41 20.06
CA GLY A 80 -4.20 -17.00 18.82
C GLY A 80 -5.13 -17.06 17.59
N ALA A 81 -5.92 -18.13 17.47
CA ALA A 81 -6.91 -18.28 16.39
C ALA A 81 -8.03 -17.23 16.49
N LEU A 82 -8.50 -16.92 17.71
CA LEU A 82 -9.50 -15.87 17.95
C LEU A 82 -8.93 -14.48 17.61
N ALA A 83 -7.71 -14.18 18.04
CA ALA A 83 -7.03 -12.92 17.71
C ALA A 83 -6.84 -12.76 16.19
N SER A 84 -6.41 -13.82 15.49
CA SER A 84 -6.27 -13.84 14.03
C SER A 84 -7.62 -13.70 13.32
N ALA A 85 -8.67 -14.37 13.79
CA ALA A 85 -10.02 -14.25 13.25
C ALA A 85 -10.60 -12.85 13.43
N LEU A 86 -10.40 -12.24 14.61
CA LEU A 86 -10.81 -10.87 14.90
C LEU A 86 -10.01 -9.88 14.06
N HIS A 87 -8.69 -10.02 13.93
CA HIS A 87 -7.87 -9.16 13.06
C HIS A 87 -8.31 -9.27 11.59
N ARG A 88 -8.62 -10.49 11.12
CA ARG A 88 -9.07 -10.72 9.73
C ARG A 88 -10.51 -10.23 9.50
N ARG A 89 -11.39 -10.34 10.51
CA ARG A 89 -12.74 -9.74 10.48
C ARG A 89 -12.68 -8.23 10.49
N SER A 90 -11.87 -7.62 11.35
CA SER A 90 -11.66 -6.17 11.39
C SER A 90 -11.06 -5.66 10.08
N ARG A 91 -10.08 -6.36 9.51
CA ARG A 91 -9.53 -6.05 8.17
C ARG A 91 -10.61 -6.09 7.08
N ARG A 92 -11.46 -7.12 7.07
CA ARG A 92 -12.56 -7.24 6.10
C ARG A 92 -13.66 -6.22 6.35
N ALA A 93 -14.00 -5.93 7.60
CA ALA A 93 -15.00 -4.94 7.97
C ALA A 93 -14.54 -3.52 7.62
N LEU A 94 -13.27 -3.17 7.83
CA LEU A 94 -12.69 -1.90 7.38
C LEU A 94 -12.79 -1.75 5.86
N VAL A 95 -12.50 -2.81 5.11
CA VAL A 95 -12.60 -2.81 3.64
C VAL A 95 -14.07 -2.74 3.20
N ASP A 96 -14.97 -3.51 3.81
CA ASP A 96 -16.39 -3.54 3.47
C ASP A 96 -17.10 -2.22 3.84
N SER A 97 -16.77 -1.61 4.98
CA SER A 97 -17.28 -0.30 5.40
C SER A 97 -16.72 0.83 4.52
N ALA A 98 -15.46 0.75 4.09
CA ALA A 98 -14.91 1.67 3.08
C ALA A 98 -15.55 1.48 1.70
N THR A 99 -16.13 0.31 1.42
CA THR A 99 -16.78 0.00 0.14
C THR A 99 -18.28 0.35 0.14
N LYS A 100 -18.98 0.24 1.29
CA LYS A 100 -20.45 0.37 1.39
C LYS A 100 -20.96 1.71 1.95
N SER A 101 -20.28 2.33 2.90
CA SER A 101 -20.55 3.70 3.34
C SER A 101 -19.73 4.65 2.48
N LYS A 102 -20.20 5.88 2.23
CA LYS A 102 -19.48 6.94 1.50
C LYS A 102 -17.98 6.84 1.82
N ALA A 103 -17.20 6.37 0.86
CA ALA A 103 -15.83 5.93 1.13
C ALA A 103 -14.93 7.08 1.63
N ALA A 104 -15.34 8.33 1.39
CA ALA A 104 -14.76 9.53 1.99
C ALA A 104 -14.98 9.61 3.52
N ASP A 105 -16.18 9.31 4.01
CA ASP A 105 -16.54 9.35 5.44
C ASP A 105 -15.80 8.23 6.21
N ALA A 106 -15.61 7.05 5.60
CA ALA A 106 -14.82 5.98 6.20
C ALA A 106 -13.31 6.29 6.24
N LEU A 107 -12.79 7.04 5.25
CA LEU A 107 -11.43 7.60 5.27
C LEU A 107 -11.29 8.67 6.37
N GLU A 108 -12.38 9.31 6.80
CA GLU A 108 -12.37 10.34 7.84
C GLU A 108 -12.26 9.79 9.29
N GLU A 109 -12.54 8.51 9.51
CA GLU A 109 -12.54 7.89 10.84
C GLU A 109 -11.34 6.95 11.09
N MET A 110 -10.48 6.71 10.10
CA MET A 110 -9.39 5.73 10.22
C MET A 110 -8.08 6.30 10.79
N THR A 111 -7.32 5.46 11.48
CA THR A 111 -5.98 5.81 12.00
C THR A 111 -4.93 5.85 10.89
N TRP A 112 -3.82 6.56 11.15
CA TRP A 112 -2.69 6.66 10.21
C TRP A 112 -2.17 5.30 9.71
N ARG A 113 -2.00 4.35 10.63
CA ARG A 113 -1.56 2.99 10.31
C ARG A 113 -2.59 2.21 9.47
N GLN A 114 -3.88 2.43 9.71
CA GLN A 114 -4.94 1.81 8.90
C GLN A 114 -4.96 2.35 7.49
N PHE A 115 -4.68 3.64 7.30
CA PHE A 115 -4.57 4.26 5.99
C PHE A 115 -3.40 3.68 5.18
N GLU A 116 -2.20 3.59 5.77
CA GLU A 116 -1.04 2.97 5.12
C GLU A 116 -1.32 1.53 4.70
N LEU A 117 -1.94 0.75 5.59
CA LEU A 117 -2.35 -0.63 5.31
C LEU A 117 -3.35 -0.70 4.14
N LEU A 118 -4.33 0.20 4.09
CA LEU A 118 -5.33 0.24 3.03
C LEU A 118 -4.72 0.59 1.67
N VAL A 119 -3.83 1.59 1.64
CA VAL A 119 -3.05 1.95 0.45
C VAL A 119 -2.18 0.79 -0.01
N GLY A 120 -1.50 0.13 0.92
CA GLY A 120 -0.68 -1.05 0.65
C GLY A 120 -1.50 -2.19 0.05
N GLU A 121 -2.69 -2.49 0.58
CA GLU A 121 -3.61 -3.47 0.00
C GLU A 121 -4.10 -3.08 -1.41
N GLY A 122 -4.36 -1.79 -1.65
CA GLY A 122 -4.68 -1.27 -2.98
C GLY A 122 -3.58 -1.60 -3.99
N PHE A 123 -2.31 -1.35 -3.64
CA PHE A 123 -1.17 -1.70 -4.49
C PHE A 123 -0.95 -3.22 -4.63
N ARG A 124 -1.14 -4.01 -3.56
CA ARG A 124 -1.08 -5.48 -3.64
C ARG A 124 -2.06 -6.03 -4.68
N ARG A 125 -3.28 -5.50 -4.73
CA ARG A 125 -4.30 -5.88 -5.74
C ARG A 125 -3.89 -5.53 -7.17
N GLN A 126 -3.01 -4.56 -7.37
CA GLN A 126 -2.44 -4.19 -8.68
C GLN A 126 -1.19 -5.01 -9.07
N GLY A 127 -0.84 -6.01 -8.27
CA GLY A 127 0.31 -6.89 -8.52
C GLY A 127 1.65 -6.32 -8.05
N TYR A 128 1.66 -5.33 -7.17
CA TYR A 128 2.89 -4.90 -6.50
C TYR A 128 3.18 -5.78 -5.27
N THR A 129 4.46 -6.10 -5.07
CA THR A 129 4.93 -6.56 -3.75
C THR A 129 5.06 -5.33 -2.86
N VAL A 130 4.51 -5.38 -1.64
CA VAL A 130 4.46 -4.22 -0.74
C VAL A 130 5.14 -4.55 0.58
N SER A 131 6.19 -3.79 0.89
CA SER A 131 6.91 -3.80 2.16
C SER A 131 6.57 -2.53 2.93
N GLU A 132 6.02 -2.69 4.13
CA GLU A 132 5.67 -1.57 5.03
C GLU A 132 6.93 -1.16 5.81
N THR A 133 7.36 0.09 5.69
CA THR A 133 8.55 0.61 6.42
C THR A 133 8.25 1.00 7.87
N GLY A 134 6.98 0.93 8.27
CA GLY A 134 6.56 1.00 9.67
C GLY A 134 6.91 2.32 10.34
N GLY A 135 6.28 3.42 9.92
CA GLY A 135 5.96 4.63 10.70
C GLY A 135 7.03 5.35 11.54
N GLY A 136 8.31 4.95 11.54
CA GLY A 136 9.29 5.48 12.49
C GLY A 136 10.77 5.27 12.13
N GLY A 137 11.09 4.94 10.88
CA GLY A 137 12.47 4.78 10.41
C GLY A 137 13.07 6.09 9.88
N ALA A 138 14.40 6.18 9.89
CA ALA A 138 15.23 7.26 9.33
C ALA A 138 15.14 7.39 7.78
N ASP A 139 14.08 6.87 7.17
CA ASP A 139 13.92 6.64 5.74
C ASP A 139 13.29 7.85 5.02
N GLY A 140 13.48 9.06 5.56
CA GLY A 140 13.10 10.30 4.88
C GLY A 140 11.59 10.49 4.63
N GLY A 141 10.73 9.73 5.32
CA GLY A 141 9.27 9.80 5.16
C GLY A 141 8.69 8.88 4.09
N ILE A 142 9.33 7.74 3.80
CA ILE A 142 8.75 6.65 3.00
C ILE A 142 7.91 5.73 3.89
N ASP A 143 6.62 5.60 3.59
CA ASP A 143 5.70 4.75 4.35
C ASP A 143 5.61 3.33 3.79
N LEU A 144 5.71 3.17 2.46
CA LEU A 144 5.72 1.87 1.79
C LEU A 144 6.80 1.81 0.70
N VAL A 145 7.40 0.63 0.54
CA VAL A 145 8.27 0.29 -0.59
C VAL A 145 7.56 -0.75 -1.45
N LEU A 146 7.41 -0.44 -2.74
CA LEU A 146 6.76 -1.33 -3.71
C LEU A 146 7.80 -1.96 -4.64
N GLY A 147 7.56 -3.21 -5.03
CA GLY A 147 8.32 -3.93 -6.04
C GLY A 147 7.43 -4.47 -7.15
N LYS A 148 7.78 -4.23 -8.41
CA LYS A 148 7.09 -4.81 -9.58
C LYS A 148 8.05 -4.89 -10.76
N GLY A 149 8.14 -6.05 -11.40
CA GLY A 149 9.00 -6.24 -12.58
C GLY A 149 10.50 -5.97 -12.34
N GLY A 150 10.99 -6.12 -11.11
CA GLY A 150 12.38 -5.79 -10.74
C GLY A 150 12.62 -4.30 -10.45
N GLU A 151 11.61 -3.45 -10.63
CA GLU A 151 11.67 -2.03 -10.30
C GLU A 151 11.20 -1.78 -8.87
N ARG A 152 11.78 -0.74 -8.25
CA ARG A 152 11.47 -0.32 -6.87
C ARG A 152 10.80 1.04 -6.89
N PHE A 153 9.70 1.17 -6.15
CA PHE A 153 8.97 2.42 -6.01
C PHE A 153 8.80 2.80 -4.55
N PHE A 154 8.80 4.10 -4.26
CA PHE A 154 8.55 4.62 -2.91
C PHE A 154 7.17 5.25 -2.81
N VAL A 155 6.47 4.99 -1.71
CA VAL A 155 5.18 5.58 -1.43
C VAL A 155 5.29 6.44 -0.19
N GLN A 156 4.81 7.66 -0.31
CA GLN A 156 4.60 8.56 0.81
C GLN A 156 3.11 8.87 0.93
N CYS A 157 2.53 8.42 2.02
CA CYS A 157 1.20 8.76 2.47
C CYS A 157 1.30 10.07 3.25
N LYS A 158 0.55 11.12 2.86
CA LYS A 158 0.54 12.39 3.60
C LYS A 158 -0.88 12.83 3.96
N GLN A 159 -1.02 13.22 5.23
CA GLN A 159 -2.07 14.06 5.81
C GLN A 159 -3.47 13.82 5.24
N TRP A 160 -4.13 12.74 5.67
CA TRP A 160 -5.50 12.42 5.26
C TRP A 160 -6.57 13.42 5.75
N LYS A 161 -6.21 14.35 6.65
CA LYS A 161 -7.11 15.44 7.11
C LYS A 161 -6.84 16.79 6.44
N ALA A 162 -5.76 16.92 5.66
CA ALA A 162 -5.46 18.16 4.98
C ALA A 162 -6.24 18.22 3.67
N PHE A 163 -7.00 19.31 3.48
CA PHE A 163 -7.76 19.49 2.23
C PHE A 163 -6.86 19.61 1.00
N LYS A 164 -5.60 20.05 1.19
CA LYS A 164 -4.67 20.32 0.08
C LYS A 164 -3.22 19.98 0.43
N VAL A 165 -2.53 19.27 -0.46
CA VAL A 165 -1.10 18.91 -0.35
C VAL A 165 -0.26 19.76 -1.31
N GLY A 166 0.76 20.43 -0.76
CA GLY A 166 1.65 21.33 -1.49
C GLY A 166 2.83 20.62 -2.18
N VAL A 167 3.58 21.39 -2.99
CA VAL A 167 4.71 20.88 -3.78
C VAL A 167 5.87 20.36 -2.92
N THR A 168 6.02 20.86 -1.69
CA THR A 168 7.13 20.51 -0.79
C THR A 168 7.22 19.01 -0.57
N VAL A 169 6.08 18.36 -0.30
CA VAL A 169 6.00 16.89 -0.12
C VAL A 169 6.49 16.15 -1.37
N VAL A 170 6.05 16.61 -2.54
CA VAL A 170 6.43 15.99 -3.82
C VAL A 170 7.93 16.16 -4.10
N ARG A 171 8.52 17.31 -3.72
CA ARG A 171 9.96 17.59 -3.84
C ARG A 171 10.79 16.75 -2.87
N GLU A 172 10.31 16.58 -1.63
CA GLU A 172 10.95 15.74 -0.62
C GLU A 172 11.02 14.29 -1.12
N LEU A 173 9.88 13.72 -1.56
CA LEU A 173 9.85 12.37 -2.11
C LEU A 173 10.79 12.23 -3.33
N TYR A 174 10.82 13.24 -4.21
CA TYR A 174 11.74 13.23 -5.35
C TYR A 174 13.21 13.13 -4.93
N GLY A 175 13.61 13.89 -3.90
CA GLY A 175 14.96 13.83 -3.35
C GLY A 175 15.29 12.46 -2.75
N VAL A 176 14.34 11.88 -2.01
CA VAL A 176 14.50 10.55 -1.41
C VAL A 176 14.58 9.45 -2.48
N MET A 177 13.77 9.53 -3.54
CA MET A 177 13.86 8.61 -4.68
C MET A 177 15.22 8.64 -5.36
N ALA A 178 15.77 9.85 -5.57
CA ALA A 178 17.08 10.03 -6.17
C ALA A 178 18.21 9.44 -5.29
N ALA A 179 18.11 9.61 -3.97
CA ALA A 179 19.07 9.05 -3.02
C ALA A 179 18.96 7.53 -2.85
N GLY A 180 17.73 6.99 -2.86
CA GLY A 180 17.44 5.57 -2.62
C GLY A 180 17.37 4.69 -3.87
N GLY A 181 17.61 5.26 -5.05
CA GLY A 181 17.62 4.52 -6.33
C GLY A 181 16.24 3.95 -6.70
N ALA A 182 15.15 4.64 -6.38
CA ALA A 182 13.81 4.22 -6.79
C ALA A 182 13.53 4.63 -8.24
N THR A 183 12.92 3.73 -9.00
CA THR A 183 12.50 3.98 -10.39
C THR A 183 11.43 5.06 -10.46
N GLY A 184 10.53 5.07 -9.46
CA GLY A 184 9.45 6.04 -9.35
C GLY A 184 8.91 6.15 -7.92
N GLY A 185 7.91 7.00 -7.75
CA GLY A 185 7.25 7.16 -6.46
C GLY A 185 5.80 7.59 -6.55
N PHE A 186 5.09 7.39 -5.45
CA PHE A 186 3.67 7.70 -5.31
C PHE A 186 3.48 8.60 -4.10
N VAL A 187 2.82 9.75 -4.30
CA VAL A 187 2.32 10.57 -3.18
C VAL A 187 0.83 10.33 -3.06
N VAL A 188 0.38 9.88 -1.88
CA VAL A 188 -1.01 9.49 -1.64
C VAL A 188 -1.64 10.40 -0.59
N THR A 189 -2.83 10.93 -0.89
CA THR A 189 -3.63 11.76 0.02
C THR A 189 -5.11 11.51 -0.19
N SER A 190 -5.94 11.67 0.84
CA SER A 190 -7.41 11.73 0.72
C SER A 190 -7.91 13.10 0.26
N GLY A 191 -7.06 14.14 0.33
CA GLY A 191 -7.35 15.49 -0.11
C GLY A 191 -7.07 15.70 -1.60
N ARG A 192 -6.66 16.92 -1.97
CA ARG A 192 -6.26 17.29 -3.35
C ARG A 192 -4.83 17.81 -3.39
N PHE A 193 -4.19 17.76 -4.55
CA PHE A 193 -2.88 18.39 -4.75
C PHE A 193 -3.01 19.85 -5.21
N THR A 194 -2.01 20.68 -4.90
CA THR A 194 -1.89 22.02 -5.51
C THR A 194 -1.53 21.91 -6.99
N GLN A 195 -1.87 22.93 -7.78
CA GLN A 195 -1.46 22.99 -9.19
C GLN A 195 0.07 22.97 -9.32
N GLU A 196 0.79 23.57 -8.38
CA GLU A 196 2.25 23.52 -8.34
C GLU A 196 2.77 22.10 -8.13
N ALA A 197 2.15 21.31 -7.23
CA ALA A 197 2.49 19.91 -7.02
C ALA A 197 2.25 19.07 -8.28
N VAL A 198 1.12 19.29 -8.97
CA VAL A 198 0.79 18.62 -10.25
C VAL A 198 1.80 18.98 -11.34
N THR A 199 2.11 20.27 -11.50
CA THR A 199 3.10 20.74 -12.48
C THR A 199 4.49 20.20 -12.17
N PHE A 200 4.86 20.10 -10.89
CA PHE A 200 6.14 19.51 -10.49
C PHE A 200 6.19 18.00 -10.75
N ALA A 201 5.12 17.26 -10.47
CA ALA A 201 5.08 15.82 -10.77
C ALA A 201 5.07 15.53 -12.27
N SER A 202 4.50 16.43 -13.08
CA SER A 202 4.46 16.30 -14.54
C SER A 202 5.87 16.15 -15.14
N GLY A 203 6.04 15.12 -15.96
CA GLY A 203 7.31 14.79 -16.62
C GLY A 203 8.38 14.17 -15.70
N ARG A 204 8.02 13.81 -14.46
CA ARG A 204 8.88 13.08 -13.52
C ARG A 204 8.27 11.72 -13.20
N ASN A 205 9.07 10.80 -12.67
CA ASN A 205 8.61 9.48 -12.25
C ASN A 205 7.85 9.52 -10.91
N ILE A 206 7.00 10.54 -10.69
CA ILE A 206 6.16 10.66 -9.50
C ILE A 206 4.70 10.67 -9.94
N GLN A 207 3.91 9.78 -9.35
CA GLN A 207 2.47 9.75 -9.51
C GLN A 207 1.77 10.32 -8.27
N LEU A 208 0.77 11.16 -8.51
CA LEU A 208 -0.06 11.77 -7.46
C LEU A 208 -1.39 11.02 -7.39
N ILE A 209 -1.71 10.48 -6.22
CA ILE A 209 -2.98 9.79 -5.94
C ILE A 209 -3.76 10.65 -4.96
N ASP A 210 -4.74 11.38 -5.47
CA ASP A 210 -5.65 12.21 -4.68
C ASP A 210 -6.81 11.38 -4.12
N GLY A 211 -7.73 12.02 -3.38
CA GLY A 211 -8.83 11.30 -2.75
C GLY A 211 -9.70 10.52 -3.72
N GLN A 212 -9.92 11.01 -4.94
CA GLN A 212 -10.72 10.27 -5.94
C GLN A 212 -9.94 9.09 -6.50
N ALA A 213 -8.69 9.30 -6.90
CA ALA A 213 -7.82 8.23 -7.40
C ALA A 213 -7.55 7.17 -6.33
N LEU A 214 -7.47 7.54 -5.05
CA LEU A 214 -7.34 6.63 -3.93
C LEU A 214 -8.57 5.72 -3.78
N LEU A 215 -9.77 6.28 -3.94
CA LEU A 215 -10.99 5.48 -3.92
C LEU A 215 -11.03 4.45 -5.05
N GLU A 216 -10.58 4.84 -6.25
CA GLU A 216 -10.43 3.91 -7.38
C GLU A 216 -9.37 2.84 -7.10
N LEU A 217 -8.21 3.23 -6.52
CA LEU A 217 -7.14 2.32 -6.12
C LEU A 217 -7.67 1.20 -5.20
N ILE A 218 -8.50 1.59 -4.22
CA ILE A 218 -9.07 0.69 -3.21
C ILE A 218 -10.18 -0.19 -3.82
N ARG A 219 -11.08 0.40 -4.61
CA ARG A 219 -12.25 -0.29 -5.18
C ARG A 219 -11.87 -1.28 -6.27
N ASP A 220 -11.05 -0.83 -7.22
CA ASP A 220 -10.96 -1.53 -8.50
C ASP A 220 -9.65 -2.28 -8.69
N GLY A 221 -8.56 -1.95 -8.00
CA GLY A 221 -7.25 -2.55 -8.30
C GLY A 221 -6.88 -2.49 -9.80
N ARG A 222 -7.50 -1.60 -10.59
CA ARG A 222 -7.40 -1.54 -12.07
C ARG A 222 -7.01 -0.18 -12.64
N THR A 223 -6.71 0.82 -11.83
CA THR A 223 -6.21 2.12 -12.30
C THR A 223 -4.78 2.31 -11.79
N ALA A 224 -3.73 2.20 -12.61
CA ALA A 224 -3.49 3.03 -13.78
C ALA A 224 -2.84 2.29 -14.97
N ARG A 225 -3.66 1.84 -15.94
CA ARG A 225 -3.22 1.64 -17.33
C ARG A 225 -3.34 2.93 -18.16
N ARG A 226 -3.21 4.10 -17.53
CA ARG A 226 -3.36 5.41 -18.19
C ARG A 226 -2.08 6.26 -18.22
N SER A 227 -0.94 5.67 -17.88
CA SER A 227 0.40 6.25 -18.17
C SER A 227 1.43 5.24 -18.70
N GLU A 228 1.06 3.99 -18.97
CA GLU A 228 1.89 3.08 -19.80
C GLU A 228 1.64 3.36 -21.28
N GLY A 229 2.16 4.51 -21.70
CA GLY A 229 2.18 4.96 -23.08
C GLY A 229 3.08 6.18 -23.17
N THR A 230 4.33 5.93 -23.53
CA THR A 230 5.38 6.92 -23.87
C THR A 230 6.31 7.35 -22.73
N HIS A 231 7.16 6.44 -22.25
CA HIS A 231 8.57 6.75 -22.00
C HIS A 231 9.41 5.47 -22.13
N ARG A 232 9.46 4.92 -23.35
CA ARG A 232 10.61 4.13 -23.79
C ARG A 232 11.30 4.91 -24.90
N ALA A 233 12.60 5.03 -24.74
CA ALA A 233 13.56 5.77 -25.55
C ALA A 233 13.20 5.93 -27.03
N ARG A 234 13.29 7.18 -27.48
CA ARG A 234 13.44 7.62 -28.87
C ARG A 234 14.55 6.83 -29.58
N PRO A 235 14.27 6.27 -30.76
CA PRO A 235 15.16 6.36 -31.91
C PRO A 235 14.63 7.43 -32.87
N LEU A 236 15.57 8.14 -33.47
CA LEU A 236 15.37 9.15 -34.49
C LEU A 236 14.81 8.49 -35.78
N ALA A 237 13.61 8.87 -36.23
CA ALA A 237 13.11 8.77 -37.63
C ALA A 237 11.63 9.24 -37.64
N SER A 238 11.30 10.39 -38.25
CA SER A 238 10.72 10.50 -39.59
C SER A 238 9.50 9.61 -39.80
N ASP A 239 8.29 10.15 -39.61
CA ASP A 239 7.38 10.45 -40.73
C ASP A 239 5.95 10.81 -40.26
N ALA A 240 5.49 11.94 -40.79
CA ALA A 240 4.11 12.34 -41.08
C ALA A 240 2.99 12.01 -40.06
N ALA A 241 2.61 13.03 -39.27
CA ALA A 241 1.28 13.12 -38.67
C ALA A 241 0.24 13.55 -39.74
N PRO A 242 -1.01 13.06 -39.68
CA PRO A 242 -2.07 13.51 -40.55
C PRO A 242 -2.47 14.95 -40.23
N LEU A 243 -2.69 15.72 -41.29
CA LEU A 243 -3.05 17.13 -41.33
C LEU A 243 -4.28 17.43 -40.49
N SER A 244 -4.10 18.28 -39.48
CA SER A 244 -5.17 19.09 -38.89
C SER A 244 -4.79 20.55 -39.09
N ASP A 245 -5.59 21.27 -39.88
CA ASP A 245 -5.44 22.67 -40.31
C ASP A 245 -5.41 23.65 -39.13
N THR A 246 -4.34 23.63 -38.34
CA THR A 246 -4.06 24.67 -37.36
C THR A 246 -3.19 25.72 -38.05
N PRO A 247 -3.68 26.96 -38.27
CA PRO A 247 -2.89 27.97 -38.93
C PRO A 247 -1.68 28.36 -38.07
N SER A 248 -0.51 28.51 -38.71
CA SER A 248 0.68 29.07 -38.06
C SER A 248 0.52 30.58 -37.83
N CYS A 249 1.16 31.07 -36.76
CA CYS A 249 1.18 32.49 -36.41
C CYS A 249 1.91 33.32 -37.47
N PRO A 250 1.36 34.45 -37.94
CA PRO A 250 1.99 35.29 -38.97
C PRO A 250 3.24 36.05 -38.48
N LEU A 251 3.46 36.17 -37.16
CA LEU A 251 4.58 36.94 -36.60
C LEU A 251 5.77 36.07 -36.17
N CYS A 252 5.52 34.87 -35.65
CA CYS A 252 6.57 34.02 -35.07
C CYS A 252 6.51 32.58 -35.55
N THR A 253 5.63 32.27 -36.53
CA THR A 253 5.38 30.92 -37.08
C THR A 253 4.99 29.83 -36.07
N GLY A 254 4.87 30.17 -34.78
CA GLY A 254 4.43 29.27 -33.71
C GLY A 254 2.97 28.83 -33.83
N SER A 255 2.59 27.83 -33.05
CA SER A 255 1.23 27.28 -32.98
C SER A 255 0.21 28.32 -32.52
N MET A 256 -0.98 28.29 -33.11
CA MET A 256 -2.08 29.15 -32.69
C MET A 256 -3.13 28.37 -31.87
N VAL A 257 -3.72 29.03 -30.89
CA VAL A 257 -4.78 28.49 -30.02
C VAL A 257 -6.04 29.32 -30.21
N ARG A 258 -7.19 28.67 -30.36
CA ARG A 258 -8.49 29.34 -30.50
C ARG A 258 -8.88 30.02 -29.18
N ARG A 259 -9.14 31.33 -29.22
CA ARG A 259 -9.56 32.17 -28.08
C ARG A 259 -10.83 32.92 -28.44
N ILE A 260 -11.60 33.34 -27.43
CA ILE A 260 -12.81 34.13 -27.61
C ILE A 260 -12.52 35.56 -27.19
N ALA A 261 -12.85 36.54 -28.03
CA ALA A 261 -12.64 37.94 -27.71
C ALA A 261 -13.58 38.36 -26.57
N ARG A 262 -12.99 38.95 -25.52
CA ARG A 262 -13.71 39.42 -24.32
C ARG A 262 -13.93 40.93 -24.29
N ARG A 263 -13.33 41.69 -25.23
CA ARG A 263 -13.41 43.16 -25.33
C ARG A 263 -13.39 43.60 -26.80
N GLY A 264 -14.06 44.72 -27.10
CA GLY A 264 -14.11 45.34 -28.43
C GLY A 264 -15.36 44.99 -29.26
N SER A 265 -15.37 45.37 -30.54
CA SER A 265 -16.49 45.14 -31.48
C SER A 265 -16.68 43.67 -31.89
N SER A 266 -15.80 42.76 -31.44
CA SER A 266 -15.82 41.33 -31.78
C SER A 266 -16.05 40.43 -30.57
N VAL A 267 -16.63 40.94 -29.48
CA VAL A 267 -16.93 40.17 -28.27
C VAL A 267 -17.78 38.94 -28.61
N GLY A 268 -17.36 37.77 -28.15
CA GLY A 268 -18.04 36.49 -28.42
C GLY A 268 -17.52 35.75 -29.65
N ASN A 269 -16.84 36.41 -30.58
CA ASN A 269 -16.25 35.73 -31.74
C ASN A 269 -14.95 35.01 -31.37
N SER A 270 -14.74 33.83 -31.97
CA SER A 270 -13.51 33.08 -31.82
C SER A 270 -12.46 33.54 -32.83
N PHE A 271 -11.22 33.71 -32.39
CA PHE A 271 -10.07 34.01 -33.21
C PHE A 271 -8.90 33.10 -32.81
N TRP A 272 -7.98 32.85 -33.72
CA TRP A 272 -6.71 32.19 -33.44
C TRP A 272 -5.75 33.20 -32.80
N GLY A 273 -5.23 32.92 -31.61
CA GLY A 273 -4.19 33.72 -30.95
C GLY A 273 -2.91 32.90 -30.75
N CYS A 274 -1.75 33.54 -30.89
CA CYS A 274 -0.47 32.88 -30.68
C CYS A 274 -0.38 32.22 -29.29
N SER A 275 0.16 30.99 -29.23
CA SER A 275 0.38 30.27 -27.96
C SER A 275 1.33 31.01 -27.01
N THR A 276 2.24 31.83 -27.55
CA THR A 276 3.29 32.55 -26.80
C THR A 276 2.86 33.96 -26.39
N TYR A 277 1.57 34.32 -26.46
CA TYR A 277 1.07 35.58 -25.89
C TYR A 277 1.34 35.61 -24.37
N PRO A 278 1.87 36.73 -23.79
CA PRO A 278 1.92 38.09 -24.34
C PRO A 278 3.17 38.44 -25.15
N SER A 279 4.18 37.56 -25.20
CA SER A 279 5.44 37.80 -25.91
C SER A 279 5.27 37.90 -27.43
N CYS A 280 4.22 37.29 -27.98
CA CYS A 280 3.81 37.44 -29.37
C CYS A 280 2.31 37.73 -29.47
N GLY A 281 1.96 38.86 -30.08
CA GLY A 281 0.57 39.34 -30.26
C GLY A 281 -0.13 38.87 -31.53
N GLY A 282 0.38 37.84 -32.21
CA GLY A 282 -0.16 37.42 -33.51
C GLY A 282 -1.56 36.81 -33.41
N THR A 283 -2.47 37.26 -34.28
CA THR A 283 -3.85 36.77 -34.35
C THR A 283 -4.27 36.46 -35.79
N ARG A 284 -5.25 35.57 -35.96
CA ARG A 284 -5.92 35.27 -37.24
C ARG A 284 -7.41 35.06 -36.99
N PRO A 285 -8.30 35.45 -37.92
CA PRO A 285 -9.71 35.07 -37.82
C PRO A 285 -9.85 33.54 -37.92
N VAL A 286 -10.85 32.99 -37.21
CA VAL A 286 -11.31 31.61 -37.41
C VAL A 286 -12.13 31.55 -38.69
#